data_AF-A0A7S7EXF5-F1
#
_entry.id   AF-A0A7S7EXF5-F1
#
_cell.length_a   1.000
_cell.length_b   1.000
_cell.length_c   1.000
_cell.angle_alpha   90.00
_cell.angle_beta   90.00
_cell.angle_gamma   90.00
#
_symmetry.space_group_name_H-M   'P 1'
#
loop_
_entity.id
_entity.type
_entity.pdbx_description
1 polymer ?
#
loop_
_entity_poly.entity_id
_entity_poly.type
_entity_poly.pdbx_seq_one_letter_code
_entity_poly.pdbx_strand_id
1 'polypeptide(L)' 'MPVPINNCYDNQSACDAVDMCPLAMAYVPMQRWTSTYEPAEGWHRGTIFPELDLPFLGGGGC' A
#
# COMPACT_ATOMS: atom_id res chain seq x y z
N MET A 1 -11.66 -22.79 2.36
CA MET A 1 -11.10 -22.55 3.71
C MET A 1 -11.03 -21.05 3.93
N PRO A 2 -11.76 -20.49 4.90
CA PRO A 2 -11.74 -19.05 5.15
C PRO A 2 -10.34 -18.67 5.64
N VAL A 3 -9.69 -17.74 4.93
CA VAL A 3 -8.45 -17.13 5.41
C VAL A 3 -8.77 -16.35 6.69
N PRO A 4 -8.06 -16.59 7.80
CA PRO A 4 -8.26 -15.80 9.01
C PRO A 4 -7.86 -14.36 8.67
N ILE A 5 -8.83 -13.45 8.76
CA ILE A 5 -8.62 -12.02 8.68
C ILE A 5 -7.86 -11.59 9.94
N ASN A 6 -6.53 -11.67 9.87
CA ASN A 6 -5.68 -11.15 10.93
C ASN A 6 -5.96 -9.66 11.10
N ASN A 7 -6.28 -9.30 12.33
CA ASN A 7 -6.67 -7.98 12.78
C ASN A 7 -5.69 -6.91 12.25
N CYS A 8 -6.22 -5.91 11.56
CA CYS A 8 -5.48 -4.84 10.87
C CYS A 8 -4.71 -3.86 11.80
N TYR A 9 -4.48 -4.25 13.05
CA TYR A 9 -3.81 -3.46 14.09
C TYR A 9 -2.39 -3.93 14.45
N ASP A 10 -1.94 -5.08 13.94
CA ASP A 10 -0.59 -5.55 14.21
C ASP A 10 0.41 -5.07 13.16
N ASN A 11 1.61 -4.78 13.63
CA ASN A 11 2.75 -4.19 12.89
C ASN A 11 3.44 -5.22 12.00
N GLN A 12 2.75 -6.30 11.65
CA GLN A 12 3.24 -7.32 10.75
C GLN A 12 2.80 -6.95 9.33
N SER A 13 3.78 -6.81 8.44
CA SER A 13 3.48 -6.64 7.03
C SER A 13 2.66 -7.86 6.60
N ALA A 14 1.64 -7.68 5.77
CA ALA A 14 0.80 -8.78 5.30
C ALA A 14 1.59 -9.89 4.56
N CYS A 15 2.90 -9.68 4.34
CA CYS A 15 3.82 -10.56 3.67
C CYS A 15 4.99 -11.08 4.54
N ASP A 16 5.00 -10.88 5.87
CA ASP A 16 6.08 -11.42 6.73
C ASP A 16 6.12 -12.97 6.72
N ALA A 17 5.04 -13.62 6.29
CA ALA A 17 4.95 -15.05 6.02
C ALA A 17 4.70 -15.30 4.53
N VAL A 18 5.73 -15.16 3.69
CA VAL A 18 5.69 -15.50 2.25
C VAL A 18 5.18 -16.95 2.05
N ASP A 19 5.46 -17.84 3.00
CA ASP A 19 5.01 -19.25 2.99
C ASP A 19 3.47 -19.42 3.01
N MET A 20 2.73 -18.40 3.46
CA MET A 20 1.27 -18.42 3.51
C MET A 20 0.60 -17.77 2.28
N CYS A 21 1.39 -17.13 1.42
CA CYS A 21 0.88 -16.49 0.21
C CYS A 21 0.88 -17.48 -0.95
N PRO A 22 -0.20 -17.57 -1.75
CA PRO A 22 -0.20 -18.38 -2.96
C PRO A 22 0.89 -17.92 -3.93
N LEU A 23 1.52 -18.91 -4.55
CA LEU A 23 2.64 -18.72 -5.47
C LEU A 23 2.24 -17.84 -6.66
N ALA A 24 3.17 -16.98 -7.10
CA ALA A 24 3.04 -16.11 -8.27
C ALA A 24 1.92 -15.05 -8.19
N MET A 25 1.45 -14.71 -6.97
CA MET A 25 0.55 -13.59 -6.73
C MET A 25 1.32 -12.42 -6.10
N ALA A 26 1.12 -11.20 -6.62
CA ALA A 26 1.63 -9.98 -6.01
C ALA A 26 0.63 -9.46 -4.97
N TYR A 27 1.12 -9.08 -3.79
CA TYR A 27 0.31 -8.58 -2.69
C TYR A 27 0.59 -7.10 -2.44
N VAL A 28 -0.48 -6.32 -2.38
CA VAL A 28 -0.41 -4.91 -1.97
C VAL A 28 -0.62 -4.85 -0.46
N PRO A 29 0.30 -4.27 0.32
CA PRO A 29 0.10 -4.11 1.76
C PRO A 29 -1.10 -3.21 2.05
N MET A 30 -1.79 -3.47 3.15
CA MET A 30 -2.90 -2.62 3.57
C MET A 30 -2.38 -1.24 3.95
N GLN A 31 -2.81 -0.22 3.20
CA GLN A 31 -2.44 1.16 3.48
C GLN A 31 -3.06 1.60 4.81
N ARG A 32 -2.24 2.18 5.69
CA ARG A 32 -2.71 2.71 6.98
C ARG A 32 -3.18 4.15 6.79
N TRP A 33 -4.19 4.54 7.55
CA TRP A 33 -4.62 5.94 7.53
C TRP A 33 -3.63 6.81 8.31
N THR A 34 -3.05 7.81 7.65
CA THR A 34 -2.08 8.75 8.22
C THR A 34 -2.58 10.20 8.06
N SER A 35 -1.70 11.15 7.77
CA SER A 35 -2.07 12.54 7.47
C SER A 35 -2.60 12.68 6.04
N THR A 36 -3.60 13.53 5.85
CA THR A 36 -4.18 13.81 4.53
C THR A 36 -4.00 15.26 4.13
N TYR A 37 -3.85 15.50 2.82
CA TYR A 37 -4.00 16.84 2.26
C TYR A 37 -5.43 17.36 2.40
N GLU A 38 -5.58 18.67 2.24
CA GLU A 38 -6.90 19.27 1.99
C GLU A 38 -7.46 18.73 0.65
N PRO A 39 -8.78 18.47 0.54
CA PRO A 39 -9.36 17.82 -0.63
C PRO A 39 -8.99 18.41 -2.01
N ALA A 40 -8.92 19.73 -2.16
CA ALA A 40 -8.54 20.36 -3.42
C ALA A 40 -7.06 20.14 -3.73
N GLU A 41 -6.18 20.21 -2.73
CA GLU A 41 -4.76 19.90 -2.90
C GLU A 41 -4.55 18.42 -3.28
N GLY A 42 -5.24 17.51 -2.60
CA GLY A 42 -5.17 16.08 -2.92
C GLY A 42 -5.67 15.77 -4.34
N TRP A 43 -6.71 16.46 -4.79
CA TRP A 43 -7.20 16.37 -6.16
C TRP A 43 -6.15 16.83 -7.18
N HIS A 44 -5.45 17.93 -6.91
CA HIS A 44 -4.41 18.45 -7.80
C HIS A 44 -3.16 17.57 -7.86
N ARG A 45 -2.77 16.93 -6.75
CA ARG A 45 -1.61 16.03 -6.68
C ARG A 45 -1.91 14.61 -7.18
N GLY A 46 -3.18 14.22 -7.24
CA GLY A 46 -3.60 12.86 -7.62
C GLY A 46 -3.47 11.82 -6.50
N THR A 47 -3.16 12.26 -5.28
CA THR A 47 -3.18 11.45 -4.05
C THR A 47 -3.61 12.33 -2.87
N ILE A 48 -4.44 11.80 -1.99
CA ILE A 48 -4.80 12.49 -0.74
C ILE A 48 -3.72 12.30 0.36
N PHE A 49 -2.86 11.30 0.20
CA PHE A 49 -1.81 10.98 1.17
C PHE A 49 -0.47 11.59 0.71
N PRO A 50 0.13 12.51 1.49
CA PRO A 50 1.43 13.12 1.18
C PRO A 50 2.56 12.11 0.99
N GLU A 51 2.52 11.01 1.74
CA GLU A 51 3.54 9.96 1.65
C GLU A 51 3.55 9.19 0.32
N LEU A 52 2.44 9.24 -0.42
CA LEU A 52 2.31 8.63 -1.74
C LEU A 52 2.63 9.61 -2.88
N ASP A 53 2.84 10.90 -2.59
CA ASP A 53 3.21 11.90 -3.58
C ASP A 53 4.71 11.83 -3.90
N LEU A 54 5.09 10.76 -4.60
CA LEU A 54 6.48 10.46 -4.95
C LEU A 54 6.72 10.79 -6.42
N PRO A 55 7.90 11.36 -6.77
CA PRO A 55 8.23 11.63 -8.16
C PRO A 55 8.25 10.32 -8.96
N PHE A 56 7.71 10.34 -10.17
CA PHE A 56 7.86 9.21 -11.07
C PHE A 56 9.32 9.12 -11.52
N LEU A 57 10.08 8.20 -10.91
CA LEU A 57 11.49 8.01 -11.20
C LEU A 57 11.77 7.18 -12.45
N GLY A 58 10.72 6.75 -13.17
CA GLY A 58 10.81 6.06 -14.46
C GLY A 58 11.91 4.99 -14.49
N GLY A 59 11.60 3.76 -14.09
CA GLY A 59 12.50 2.62 -14.31
C GLY A 59 12.73 2.46 -15.81
N GLY A 60 13.86 2.98 -16.30
CA GLY A 60 14.18 3.08 -17.71
C GLY A 60 14.19 1.72 -18.39
N GLY A 61 13.29 1.53 -19.34
CA GLY A 61 13.42 0.54 -20.39
C GLY A 61 13.91 1.24 -21.65
N CYS A 62 15.17 1.01 -22.01
CA CYS A 62 15.64 1.10 -23.39
C CYS A 62 15.71 -0.31 -23.98
#